data_AF-A0A932YQ00-F1
#
_entry.id   AF-A0A932YQ00-F1
#
_cell.length_a   1.000
_cell.length_b   1.000
_cell.length_c   1.000
_cell.angle_alpha   90.00
_cell.angle_beta   90.00
_cell.angle_gamma   90.00
#
_symmetry.space_group_name_H-M   'P 1'
#
loop_
_entity.id
_entity.type
_entity.pdbx_description
1 polymer ?
#
loop_
_entity_poly.entity_id
_entity_poly.type
_entity_poly.pdbx_seq_one_letter_code
_entity_poly.pdbx_strand_id
1 'polypeptide(L)' 'MEFLIVGLLMGTIEDLIAISFATDATLDLRVVFVAFFVALPFAFISEIIVDHPLFWQKILRKG' A
#
# COMPACT_ATOMS: atom_id res chain seq x y z
N MET A 1 7.65 -11.40 -0.63
CA MET A 1 8.32 -10.13 -0.98
C MET A 1 7.61 -9.38 -2.10
N GLU A 2 6.83 -10.08 -2.93
CA GLU A 2 6.12 -9.49 -4.08
C GLU A 2 5.07 -8.47 -3.64
N PHE A 3 4.28 -8.79 -2.60
CA PHE A 3 3.25 -7.90 -2.07
C PHE A 3 3.84 -6.70 -1.34
N LEU A 4 4.98 -6.85 -0.68
CA LEU A 4 5.69 -5.72 -0.09
C LEU A 4 6.15 -4.71 -1.16
N ILE A 5 6.79 -5.18 -2.23
CA ILE A 5 7.33 -4.29 -3.27
C ILE A 5 6.19 -3.64 -4.07
N VAL A 6 5.23 -4.44 -4.53
CA VAL A 6 4.09 -3.92 -5.30
C VAL A 6 3.20 -3.05 -4.43
N GLY A 7 2.91 -3.47 -3.19
CA GLY A 7 2.09 -2.71 -2.26
C GLY A 7 2.71 -1.36 -1.91
N LEU A 8 4.03 -1.31 -1.71
CA LEU A 8 4.73 -0.07 -1.42
C LEU A 8 4.75 0.87 -2.63
N LEU A 9 5.07 0.37 -3.82
CA LEU A 9 5.08 1.17 -5.05
C LEU A 9 3.68 1.69 -5.39
N MET A 10 2.68 0.79 -5.44
CA MET A 10 1.31 1.16 -5.79
C MET A 10 0.69 2.05 -4.72
N GLY A 11 0.88 1.75 -3.44
CA GLY A 11 0.37 2.57 -2.34
C GLY A 11 0.98 3.98 -2.34
N THR A 12 2.28 4.10 -2.56
CA THR A 12 2.93 5.43 -2.68
C THR A 12 2.38 6.21 -3.86
N ILE A 13 2.19 5.57 -5.02
CA ILE A 13 1.64 6.21 -6.22
C ILE A 13 0.19 6.64 -5.98
N GLU A 14 -0.64 5.78 -5.38
CA GLU A 14 -2.03 6.08 -5.05
C GLU A 14 -2.14 7.26 -4.08
N ASP A 15 -1.34 7.27 -3.01
CA ASP A 15 -1.30 8.38 -2.05
C ASP A 15 -0.90 9.69 -2.72
N LEU A 16 0.11 9.68 -3.60
CA LEU A 16 0.52 10.88 -4.34
C LEU A 16 -0.56 11.38 -5.31
N ILE A 17 -1.25 10.47 -5.99
CA ILE A 17 -2.40 10.78 -6.83
C ILE A 17 -3.50 11.42 -5.96
N ALA A 18 -3.85 10.79 -4.84
CA ALA A 18 -4.88 11.28 -3.93
C ALA A 18 -4.54 12.69 -3.40
N ILE A 19 -3.30 12.92 -2.95
CA ILE A 19 -2.84 14.24 -2.51
C ILE A 19 -2.95 15.26 -3.64
N SER A 20 -2.54 14.89 -4.86
CA SER A 20 -2.56 15.81 -6.01
C SER A 20 -3.95 16.23 -6.46
N PHE A 21 -4.96 15.37 -6.27
CA PHE A 21 -6.33 15.64 -6.71
C PHE A 21 -7.25 16.12 -5.60
N ALA A 22 -6.98 15.73 -4.35
CA ALA A 22 -7.85 16.03 -3.21
C ALA A 22 -7.36 17.22 -2.37
N THR A 23 -6.16 17.73 -2.63
CA THR A 23 -5.55 18.82 -1.85
C THR A 23 -4.88 19.85 -2.76
N ASP A 24 -4.70 21.06 -2.24
CA ASP A 24 -3.90 22.11 -2.89
C ASP A 24 -2.40 22.06 -2.46
N ALA A 25 -1.95 20.93 -1.89
CA ALA A 25 -0.57 20.79 -1.43
C ALA A 25 0.40 20.67 -2.61
N THR A 26 1.55 21.35 -2.50
CA THR A 26 2.63 21.19 -3.49
C THR A 26 3.33 19.84 -3.27
N LEU A 27 3.43 19.03 -4.33
CA LEU A 27 4.18 17.78 -4.31
C LEU A 27 5.68 18.05 -4.31
N ASP A 28 6.25 18.18 -3.11
CA ASP A 28 7.69 18.22 -2.91
C ASP A 28 8.25 16.85 -2.47
N LEU A 29 9.58 16.77 -2.35
CA LEU A 29 10.24 15.53 -1.92
C LEU A 29 9.80 15.08 -0.52
N ARG A 30 9.41 16.01 0.36
CA ARG A 30 8.93 15.66 1.70
C ARG A 30 7.61 14.90 1.60
N VAL A 31 6.68 15.35 0.77
CA VAL A 31 5.39 14.67 0.53
C VAL A 31 5.63 13.27 -0.02
N VAL A 32 6.55 13.11 -0.97
CA VAL A 32 6.92 11.78 -1.53
C VAL A 32 7.45 10.84 -0.45
N PHE A 33 8.37 11.31 0.41
CA PHE A 33 8.86 10.48 1.50
C PHE A 33 7.78 10.14 2.52
N VAL A 34 6.91 11.09 2.87
CA VAL A 34 5.79 10.83 3.78
C VAL A 34 4.86 9.76 3.21
N ALA A 35 4.41 9.90 1.97
CA ALA A 35 3.57 8.91 1.30
C ALA A 35 4.25 7.52 1.28
N PHE A 36 5.54 7.46 0.95
CA PHE A 36 6.30 6.21 0.94
C PHE A 36 6.36 5.53 2.32
N PHE A 37 6.67 6.28 3.39
CA PHE A 37 6.72 5.73 4.74
C PHE A 37 5.34 5.36 5.29
N VAL A 38 4.29 6.07 4.87
CA VAL A 38 2.90 5.74 5.23
C VAL A 38 2.45 4.45 4.54
N ALA A 39 2.81 4.24 3.27
CA ALA A 39 2.48 3.02 2.53
C ALA A 39 3.22 1.77 3.06
N LEU A 40 4.41 1.94 3.65
CA LEU A 40 5.27 0.85 4.15
C LEU A 40 4.60 -0.12 5.15
N PRO A 41 3.98 0.33 6.26
CA PRO A 41 3.29 -0.58 7.17
C PRO A 41 2.13 -1.34 6.49
N PHE A 42 1.39 -0.71 5.58
CA PHE A 42 0.31 -1.38 4.86
C PHE A 42 0.84 -2.43 3.89
N ALA A 43 1.95 -2.15 3.19
CA ALA A 43 2.62 -3.11 2.32
C ALA A 43 3.20 -4.29 3.10
N PHE A 44 3.68 -4.08 4.33
CA PHE A 44 4.14 -5.15 5.21
C PHE A 44 3.00 -6.00 5.75
N ILE A 45 1.90 -5.36 6.14
CA ILE A 45 0.68 -6.05 6.58
C ILE A 45 0.11 -6.87 5.42
N SER A 46 0.05 -6.32 4.20
CA SER A 46 -0.46 -7.04 3.03
C SER A 46 0.44 -8.24 2.70
N GLU A 47 1.76 -8.10 2.77
CA GLU A 47 2.69 -9.21 2.64
C GLU A 47 2.38 -10.32 3.66
N ILE A 48 2.34 -10.01 4.95
CA ILE A 48 2.11 -11.05 5.98
C ILE A 48 0.73 -11.68 5.87
N ILE A 49 -0.32 -10.87 5.66
CA ILE A 49 -1.70 -11.35 5.67
C ILE A 49 -2.00 -12.11 4.39
N VAL A 50 -1.68 -11.54 3.24
CA VAL A 50 -2.02 -12.09 1.92
C VAL A 50 -1.13 -13.29 1.59
N ASP A 51 0.14 -13.29 2.01
CA ASP A 51 1.01 -14.45 1.80
C ASP A 51 0.69 -15.61 2.77
N HIS A 52 -0.16 -15.39 3.79
CA HIS A 52 -0.53 -16.44 4.72
C HIS A 52 -1.51 -17.46 4.09
N PRO A 53 -1.21 -18.78 4.10
CA PRO A 53 -2.05 -19.78 3.44
C PRO A 53 -3.47 -19.87 4.00
N LEU A 54 -3.66 -19.64 5.32
CA LEU A 54 -5.00 -19.60 5.92
C LEU A 54 -5.87 -18.42 5.46
N PHE A 55 -5.25 -17.32 5.01
CA PHE A 55 -6.00 -16.16 4.51
C PHE A 55 -6.79 -16.55 3.27
N TRP A 56 -6.13 -17.20 2.31
CA TRP A 56 -6.78 -17.74 1.11
C TRP A 56 -7.76 -18.85 1.43
N GLN A 57 -7.47 -19.74 2.38
CA GLN A 57 -8.45 -20.76 2.80
C GLN A 57 -9.73 -20.12 3.36
N LYS A 58 -9.63 -19.03 4.13
CA LYS A 58 -10.79 -18.34 4.70
C LYS A 58 -11.57 -17.54 3.65
N ILE A 59 -10.88 -16.94 2.68
CA ILE A 59 -11.49 -16.15 1.59
C ILE A 59 -12.09 -17.04 0.50
N LEU A 60 -11.37 -18.09 0.10
CA LEU A 60 -11.78 -19.00 -0.98
C LEU A 60 -12.64 -20.17 -0.49
N ARG A 61 -12.98 -20.24 0.81
CA ARG A 61 -14.02 -21.14 1.29
C ARG A 61 -15.36 -20.71 0.69
N LYS A 62 -15.60 -21.17 -0.55
CA LYS A 62 -16.92 -21.26 -1.16
C LYS A 62 -17.83 -21.96 -0.14
N GLY A 63 -18.89 -21.27 0.26
CA GLY A 63 -20.00 -21.90 0.95
C GLY A 63 -20.60 -23.02 0.13
#